data_AF-A0ABD1D2G4-F1
#
_entry.id   AF-A0ABD1D2G4-F1
#
_cell.length_a   1.000
_cell.length_b   1.000
_cell.length_c   1.000
_cell.angle_alpha   90.00
_cell.angle_beta   90.00
_cell.angle_gamma   90.00
#
_symmetry.space_group_name_H-M   'P 1'
#
loop_
_entity.id
_entity.type
_entity.pdbx_description
1 polymer ?
#
loop_
_entity_poly.entity_id
_entity_poly.type
_entity_poly.pdbx_seq_one_letter_code
_entity_poly.pdbx_strand_id
1 'polypeptide(L)'
;MCATAVAVNESERYKKVLWQDVRVGDLVHLSNNETVPADILLLKSSDPHGVCYIDTCDLDGETNLKRRQVIRGFAEKQHSFVQSKFTSRVEVDAPSTKIYRFHGAVIHPSGERVPVSTESLLLRESRLKNTDYAEGIVVYAGHETKAMLNNSGPRYKRSQIEQQMNIDVIWCVIILIILCVIGAIGCKMWLSSFVDKVPDDKYNKTFRIPYLPFEIDPDYEGLLAFWTFVIILQIMIPLSLYVTIELCKIMQVYHIHNSLDLYDPQTNKRTECRAMNITEELGQVRYIFSDKTGTLTENRMIFRRCTIVGVDYNHPETEEEKELTKMGGVVPNLQPNISLVENLNQTTDAGRLTGSAQQIQEFFLVLTICNTVVVSATPHKDHMNASGVIELNDSDTSVTLVRPVIAEGIANGVDPASDRYARLTESRSITPPHRQMHPRHCR
;
A
#
# COMPACT_ATOMS: atom_id res chain seq x y z
N MET A 1 -6.19 0.02 -13.44
CA MET A 1 -6.78 1.02 -12.52
C MET A 1 -7.82 0.30 -11.66
N CYS A 2 -7.81 0.51 -10.34
CA CYS A 2 -8.77 -0.11 -9.44
C CYS A 2 -10.12 0.63 -9.49
N ALA A 3 -11.21 -0.12 -9.62
CA ALA A 3 -12.57 0.38 -9.71
C ALA A 3 -13.48 -0.50 -8.84
N THR A 4 -14.49 0.11 -8.24
CA THR A 4 -15.47 -0.57 -7.39
C THR A 4 -16.87 -0.10 -7.77
N ALA A 5 -17.87 -0.92 -7.48
CA ALA A 5 -19.27 -0.66 -7.81
C ALA A 5 -19.90 0.32 -6.79
N VAL A 6 -20.33 1.51 -7.25
CA VAL A 6 -20.94 2.57 -6.44
C VAL A 6 -22.40 2.76 -6.86
N ALA A 7 -23.31 2.86 -5.89
CA ALA A 7 -24.74 3.01 -6.15
C ALA A 7 -25.05 4.33 -6.86
N VAL A 8 -25.96 4.30 -7.82
CA VAL A 8 -26.48 5.47 -8.51
C VAL A 8 -27.91 5.72 -8.02
N ASN A 9 -28.10 6.82 -7.29
CA ASN A 9 -29.38 7.17 -6.64
C ASN A 9 -30.58 7.23 -7.62
N GLU A 10 -30.34 7.48 -8.90
CA GLU A 10 -31.39 7.64 -9.91
C GLU A 10 -31.85 6.33 -10.58
N SER A 11 -31.14 5.20 -10.40
CA SER A 11 -31.38 4.00 -11.24
C SER A 11 -31.30 2.64 -10.54
N GLU A 12 -31.35 2.56 -9.19
CA GLU A 12 -31.23 1.30 -8.41
C GLU A 12 -30.13 0.35 -8.93
N ARG A 13 -29.05 0.95 -9.42
CA ARG A 13 -27.98 0.28 -10.18
C ARG A 13 -26.65 0.70 -9.60
N TYR A 14 -25.73 -0.26 -9.53
CA TYR A 14 -24.34 0.03 -9.22
C TYR A 14 -23.58 0.34 -10.51
N LYS A 15 -22.80 1.42 -10.49
CA LYS A 15 -21.90 1.78 -11.57
C LYS A 15 -20.47 1.52 -11.13
N LYS A 16 -19.65 0.92 -12.00
CA LYS A 16 -18.20 0.83 -11.75
C LYS A 16 -17.59 2.24 -11.79
N VAL A 17 -17.02 2.66 -10.68
CA VAL A 17 -16.38 3.96 -10.47
C VAL A 17 -14.93 3.73 -10.04
N LEU A 18 -14.02 4.58 -10.51
CA LEU A 18 -12.61 4.51 -10.13
C LEU A 18 -12.46 4.89 -8.65
N TRP A 19 -11.50 4.28 -7.94
CA TRP A 19 -11.28 4.56 -6.51
C TRP A 19 -11.03 6.04 -6.20
N GLN A 20 -10.43 6.79 -7.12
CA GLN A 20 -10.18 8.23 -6.98
C GLN A 20 -11.47 9.07 -6.91
N ASP A 21 -12.58 8.55 -7.44
CA ASP A 21 -13.85 9.24 -7.53
C ASP A 21 -14.81 8.86 -6.40
N VAL A 22 -14.44 7.89 -5.56
CA VAL A 22 -15.21 7.44 -4.38
C VAL A 22 -15.18 8.50 -3.29
N ARG A 23 -16.35 8.85 -2.76
CA ARG A 23 -16.53 9.92 -1.76
C ARG A 23 -17.19 9.38 -0.49
N VAL A 24 -17.01 10.13 0.60
CA VAL A 24 -17.70 9.85 1.87
C VAL A 24 -19.21 9.94 1.65
N GLY A 25 -19.94 8.95 2.12
CA GLY A 25 -21.39 8.81 1.95
C GLY A 25 -21.81 7.98 0.73
N ASP A 26 -20.89 7.61 -0.16
CA ASP A 26 -21.20 6.73 -1.28
C ASP A 26 -21.54 5.32 -0.77
N LEU A 27 -22.56 4.71 -1.37
CA LEU A 27 -22.90 3.29 -1.15
C LEU A 27 -22.10 2.43 -2.12
N VAL A 28 -21.40 1.45 -1.58
CA VAL A 28 -20.43 0.63 -2.30
C VAL A 28 -20.85 -0.83 -2.22
N HIS A 29 -20.79 -1.52 -3.34
CA HIS A 29 -20.95 -2.96 -3.45
C HIS A 29 -19.58 -3.59 -3.73
N LEU A 30 -19.20 -4.54 -2.88
CA LEU A 30 -17.94 -5.27 -2.94
C LEU A 30 -18.21 -6.72 -3.25
N SER A 31 -17.60 -7.24 -4.30
CA SER A 31 -17.69 -8.67 -4.66
C SER A 31 -16.66 -9.50 -3.88
N ASN A 32 -16.83 -10.82 -3.84
CA ASN A 32 -15.84 -11.72 -3.23
C ASN A 32 -14.41 -11.52 -3.81
N ASN A 33 -13.40 -11.58 -2.95
CA ASN A 33 -11.99 -11.31 -3.26
C ASN A 33 -11.67 -9.88 -3.72
N GLU A 34 -12.62 -8.95 -3.69
CA GLU A 34 -12.36 -7.55 -3.98
C GLU A 34 -11.63 -6.87 -2.80
N THR A 35 -10.72 -5.96 -3.13
CA THR A 35 -10.03 -5.13 -2.13
C THR A 35 -10.90 -3.92 -1.77
N VAL A 36 -11.03 -3.66 -0.48
CA VAL A 36 -11.85 -2.58 0.04
C VAL A 36 -11.21 -1.22 -0.30
N PRO A 37 -11.91 -0.30 -1.01
CA PRO A 37 -11.34 0.95 -1.53
C PRO A 37 -11.13 2.05 -0.48
N ALA A 38 -11.95 2.04 0.57
CA ALA A 38 -12.05 3.08 1.58
C ALA A 38 -12.54 2.47 2.91
N ASP A 39 -12.57 3.21 4.01
CA ASP A 39 -13.12 2.64 5.24
C ASP A 39 -14.65 2.64 5.13
N ILE A 40 -15.25 1.45 5.04
CA ILE A 40 -16.66 1.24 4.72
C ILE A 40 -17.38 0.66 5.95
N LEU A 41 -18.51 1.26 6.29
CA LEU A 41 -19.42 0.72 7.30
C LEU A 41 -20.35 -0.30 6.65
N LEU A 42 -20.31 -1.54 7.13
CA LEU A 42 -21.06 -2.68 6.60
C LEU A 42 -22.56 -2.53 6.90
N LEU A 43 -23.37 -2.50 5.84
CA LEU A 43 -24.83 -2.36 5.91
C LEU A 43 -25.55 -3.65 5.51
N LYS A 44 -25.01 -4.42 4.58
CA LYS A 44 -25.57 -5.70 4.12
C LYS A 44 -24.45 -6.67 3.78
N SER A 45 -24.68 -7.95 4.02
CA SER A 45 -23.83 -9.05 3.58
C SER A 45 -24.68 -10.07 2.81
N SER A 46 -24.06 -10.90 1.97
CA SER A 46 -24.71 -12.04 1.32
C SER A 46 -25.15 -13.12 2.32
N ASP A 47 -24.49 -13.20 3.47
CA ASP A 47 -24.81 -14.15 4.54
C ASP A 47 -26.14 -13.79 5.24
N PRO A 48 -27.07 -14.74 5.45
CA PRO A 48 -28.34 -14.49 6.13
C PRO A 48 -28.21 -13.95 7.56
N HIS A 49 -27.09 -14.23 8.24
CA HIS A 49 -26.81 -13.69 9.57
C HIS A 49 -26.12 -12.32 9.54
N GLY A 50 -25.94 -11.73 8.36
CA GLY A 50 -25.30 -10.42 8.18
C GLY A 50 -23.83 -10.43 8.54
N VAL A 51 -23.14 -11.56 8.36
CA VAL A 51 -21.70 -11.70 8.65
C VAL A 51 -20.91 -11.62 7.35
N CYS A 52 -19.74 -10.98 7.38
CA CYS A 52 -18.75 -11.13 6.31
C CYS A 52 -17.36 -11.33 6.90
N TYR A 53 -16.43 -11.82 6.08
CA TYR A 53 -15.06 -12.04 6.51
C TYR A 53 -14.11 -11.15 5.72
N ILE A 54 -13.16 -10.53 6.42
CA ILE A 54 -12.10 -9.76 5.79
C ILE A 54 -10.74 -10.33 6.11
N ASP A 55 -9.87 -10.32 5.12
CA ASP A 55 -8.45 -10.58 5.26
C ASP A 55 -7.72 -9.26 5.48
N THR A 56 -6.98 -9.16 6.58
CA THR A 56 -6.20 -7.97 6.96
C THR A 56 -4.69 -8.21 6.91
N CYS A 57 -4.23 -9.29 6.27
CA CYS A 57 -2.80 -9.60 6.18
C CYS A 57 -1.97 -8.42 5.65
N ASP A 58 -2.51 -7.64 4.71
CA ASP A 58 -1.87 -6.46 4.14
C ASP A 58 -1.73 -5.28 5.14
N LEU A 59 -2.51 -5.24 6.23
CA LEU A 59 -2.50 -4.16 7.23
C LEU A 59 -1.73 -4.52 8.51
N ASP A 60 -1.91 -5.72 9.04
CA ASP A 60 -1.38 -6.15 10.35
C ASP A 60 -0.58 -7.46 10.31
N GLY A 61 -0.45 -8.09 9.14
CA GLY A 61 0.27 -9.36 8.99
C GLY A 61 -0.44 -10.57 9.59
N GLU A 62 -1.67 -10.41 10.10
CA GLU A 62 -2.45 -11.53 10.60
C GLU A 62 -3.07 -12.30 9.43
N THR A 63 -2.90 -13.62 9.42
CA THR A 63 -3.45 -14.52 8.37
C THR A 63 -4.88 -14.98 8.65
N ASN A 64 -5.39 -14.70 9.84
CA ASN A 64 -6.73 -15.10 10.24
C ASN A 64 -7.77 -14.15 9.63
N LEU A 65 -8.82 -14.73 9.05
CA LEU A 65 -9.96 -13.95 8.58
C LEU A 65 -10.68 -13.31 9.76
N LYS A 66 -10.84 -11.99 9.72
CA LYS A 66 -11.56 -11.24 10.73
C LYS A 66 -13.04 -11.22 10.38
N ARG A 67 -13.85 -11.76 11.28
CA ARG A 67 -15.30 -11.70 11.20
C ARG A 67 -15.77 -10.26 11.39
N ARG A 68 -16.63 -9.79 10.50
CA ARG A 68 -17.33 -8.51 10.58
C ARG A 68 -18.84 -8.76 10.54
N GLN A 69 -19.61 -7.90 11.20
CA GLN A 69 -21.05 -8.06 11.32
C GLN A 69 -21.76 -6.77 10.94
N VAL A 70 -22.85 -6.91 10.19
CA VAL A 70 -23.79 -5.82 9.90
C VAL A 70 -24.29 -5.22 11.22
N ILE A 71 -24.53 -3.92 11.21
CA ILE A 71 -25.00 -3.15 12.36
C ILE A 71 -26.23 -3.82 12.99
N ARG A 72 -26.13 -4.14 14.28
CA ARG A 72 -27.20 -4.80 15.05
C ARG A 72 -28.45 -3.91 15.09
N GLY A 73 -29.62 -4.48 14.86
CA GLY A 73 -30.91 -3.75 14.80
C GLY A 73 -31.28 -3.21 13.41
N PHE A 74 -30.35 -3.18 12.45
CA PHE A 74 -30.65 -2.85 11.06
C PHE A 74 -31.25 -4.05 10.30
N ALA A 75 -30.68 -5.24 10.50
CA ALA A 75 -31.12 -6.50 9.87
C ALA A 75 -32.53 -6.96 10.30
N GLU A 76 -32.95 -6.64 11.53
CA GLU A 76 -34.25 -7.04 12.08
C GLU A 76 -35.41 -6.15 11.61
N LYS A 77 -35.12 -4.92 11.15
CA LYS A 77 -36.13 -3.91 10.80
C LYS A 77 -36.32 -3.75 9.29
N GLN A 78 -35.36 -4.18 8.48
CA GLN A 78 -35.41 -4.08 7.02
C GLN A 78 -35.12 -5.46 6.41
N HIS A 79 -36.16 -6.25 6.15
CA HIS A 79 -36.07 -7.58 5.52
C HIS A 79 -35.36 -7.55 4.14
N SER A 80 -35.24 -6.37 3.52
CA SER A 80 -34.34 -6.11 2.40
C SER A 80 -33.77 -4.70 2.50
N PHE A 81 -32.44 -4.57 2.56
CA PHE A 81 -31.78 -3.29 2.33
C PHE A 81 -31.99 -2.92 0.86
N VAL A 82 -32.68 -1.81 0.63
CA VAL A 82 -32.85 -1.17 -0.68
C VAL A 82 -32.15 0.18 -0.63
N GLN A 83 -31.16 0.38 -1.48
CA GLN A 83 -30.31 1.58 -1.51
C GLN A 83 -31.13 2.87 -1.56
N SER A 84 -32.22 2.88 -2.34
CA SER A 84 -33.11 4.04 -2.53
C SER A 84 -33.87 4.46 -1.27
N LYS A 85 -33.96 3.59 -0.25
CA LYS A 85 -34.68 3.85 1.01
C LYS A 85 -33.76 4.18 2.19
N PHE A 86 -32.44 4.20 1.98
CA PHE A 86 -31.51 4.49 3.05
C PHE A 86 -31.41 6.00 3.32
N THR A 87 -32.11 6.48 4.35
CA THR A 87 -32.12 7.91 4.75
C THR A 87 -31.50 8.11 6.14
N SER A 88 -30.63 7.21 6.60
CA SER A 88 -30.03 7.28 7.94
C SER A 88 -28.79 8.17 7.96
N ARG A 89 -28.57 8.90 9.06
CA ARG A 89 -27.38 9.73 9.27
C ARG A 89 -26.35 8.93 10.05
N VAL A 90 -25.13 8.81 9.52
CA VAL A 90 -24.03 8.15 10.21
C VAL A 90 -23.17 9.21 10.91
N GLU A 91 -23.02 9.11 12.23
CA GLU A 91 -22.13 9.94 13.02
C GLU A 91 -20.97 9.10 13.52
N VAL A 92 -19.74 9.53 13.23
CA VAL A 92 -18.52 8.82 13.61
C VAL A 92 -17.54 9.78 14.26
N ASP A 93 -16.64 9.23 15.07
CA ASP A 93 -15.51 9.99 15.63
C ASP A 93 -14.61 10.57 14.52
N ALA A 94 -13.72 11.50 14.88
CA ALA A 94 -12.68 11.96 13.97
C ALA A 94 -11.72 10.80 13.60
N PRO A 95 -11.16 10.79 12.37
CA PRO A 95 -10.27 9.73 11.93
C PRO A 95 -9.02 9.66 12.83
N SER A 96 -8.63 8.43 13.19
CA SER A 96 -7.56 8.15 14.17
C SER A 96 -6.65 7.03 13.68
N THR A 97 -5.35 7.14 13.99
CA THR A 97 -4.32 6.13 13.71
C THR A 97 -4.57 4.79 14.40
N LYS A 98 -5.41 4.75 15.46
CA LYS A 98 -5.76 3.51 16.15
C LYS A 98 -6.66 2.63 15.26
N ILE A 99 -6.08 1.60 14.65
CA ILE A 99 -6.76 0.69 13.70
C ILE A 99 -7.95 -0.02 14.37
N TYR A 100 -7.77 -0.48 15.60
CA TYR A 100 -8.78 -1.23 16.38
C TYR A 100 -9.74 -0.37 17.20
N ARG A 101 -9.75 0.95 17.01
CA ARG A 101 -10.67 1.84 17.71
C ARG A 101 -11.55 2.57 16.72
N PHE A 102 -12.84 2.27 16.78
CA PHE A 102 -13.87 2.93 16.00
C PHE A 102 -15.13 2.97 16.84
N HIS A 103 -15.64 4.18 17.06
CA HIS A 103 -16.93 4.41 17.70
C HIS A 103 -17.72 5.35 16.81
N GLY A 104 -19.01 5.05 16.71
CA GLY A 104 -19.96 5.87 15.99
C GLY A 104 -21.37 5.45 16.34
N ALA A 105 -22.34 6.08 15.69
CA ALA A 105 -23.72 5.67 15.75
C ALA A 105 -24.43 5.98 14.42
N VAL A 106 -25.33 5.09 14.00
CA VAL A 106 -26.29 5.38 12.94
C VAL A 106 -27.56 5.92 13.60
N ILE A 107 -27.98 7.09 13.17
CA ILE A 107 -29.22 7.74 13.58
C ILE A 107 -30.25 7.51 12.48
N HIS A 108 -31.28 6.74 12.81
CA HIS A 108 -32.40 6.53 11.91
C HIS A 108 -33.29 7.78 11.83
N PRO A 109 -34.07 7.94 10.75
CA PRO A 109 -35.09 8.99 10.66
C PRO A 109 -36.12 8.95 11.81
N SER A 110 -36.31 7.79 12.43
CA SER A 110 -37.15 7.60 13.62
C SER A 110 -36.57 8.23 14.90
N GLY A 111 -35.34 8.74 14.87
CA GLY A 111 -34.63 9.27 16.03
C GLY A 111 -33.90 8.22 16.87
N GLU A 112 -33.98 6.94 16.50
CA GLU A 112 -33.27 5.86 17.17
C GLU A 112 -31.77 5.89 16.83
N ARG A 113 -30.94 5.74 17.86
CA ARG A 113 -29.48 5.77 17.75
C ARG A 113 -28.90 4.38 17.97
N VAL A 114 -28.38 3.79 16.91
CA VAL A 114 -27.77 2.45 16.94
C VAL A 114 -26.25 2.60 17.02
N PRO A 115 -25.59 2.12 18.09
CA PRO A 115 -24.16 2.25 18.24
C PRO A 115 -23.42 1.37 17.23
N VAL A 116 -22.31 1.90 16.71
CA VAL A 116 -21.45 1.25 15.73
C VAL A 116 -20.07 1.05 16.34
N SER A 117 -19.51 -0.15 16.16
CA SER A 117 -18.19 -0.53 16.66
C SER A 117 -17.27 -0.95 15.52
N THR A 118 -16.03 -1.30 15.83
CA THR A 118 -15.08 -1.85 14.85
C THR A 118 -15.61 -3.11 14.16
N GLU A 119 -16.47 -3.89 14.80
CA GLU A 119 -17.01 -5.14 14.24
C GLU A 119 -17.77 -4.93 12.93
N SER A 120 -18.32 -3.74 12.69
CA SER A 120 -19.04 -3.39 11.47
C SER A 120 -18.21 -2.55 10.48
N LEU A 121 -16.93 -2.29 10.76
CA LEU A 121 -16.07 -1.49 9.87
C LEU A 121 -15.18 -2.40 9.00
N LEU A 122 -15.26 -2.21 7.69
CA LEU A 122 -14.33 -2.74 6.70
C LEU A 122 -13.23 -1.71 6.48
N LEU A 123 -11.98 -2.11 6.67
CA LEU A 123 -10.83 -1.21 6.53
C LEU A 123 -10.38 -1.16 5.08
N ARG A 124 -9.94 0.00 4.59
CA ARG A 124 -9.24 0.10 3.31
C ARG A 124 -8.06 -0.88 3.25
N GLU A 125 -7.79 -1.44 2.08
CA GLU A 125 -6.75 -2.46 1.80
C GLU A 125 -7.01 -3.85 2.41
N SER A 126 -8.08 -4.03 3.20
CA SER A 126 -8.55 -5.38 3.50
C SER A 126 -9.20 -6.02 2.27
N ARG A 127 -9.21 -7.35 2.21
CA ARG A 127 -9.87 -8.10 1.12
C ARG A 127 -11.10 -8.81 1.63
N LEU A 128 -12.21 -8.71 0.91
CA LEU A 128 -13.41 -9.48 1.23
C LEU A 128 -13.15 -10.96 0.91
N LYS A 129 -13.45 -11.85 1.86
CA LYS A 129 -13.29 -13.29 1.72
C LYS A 129 -14.55 -14.01 2.19
N ASN A 130 -14.77 -15.20 1.65
CA ASN A 130 -15.83 -16.13 2.07
C ASN A 130 -17.23 -15.49 2.15
N THR A 131 -17.50 -14.51 1.30
CA THR A 131 -18.75 -13.74 1.23
C THR A 131 -18.98 -13.40 -0.23
N ASP A 132 -20.16 -13.66 -0.79
CA ASP A 132 -20.43 -13.42 -2.22
C ASP A 132 -20.35 -11.93 -2.56
N TYR A 133 -21.02 -11.14 -1.71
CA TYR A 133 -21.01 -9.69 -1.80
C TYR A 133 -21.20 -9.04 -0.41
N ALA A 134 -20.69 -7.83 -0.27
CA ALA A 134 -20.94 -6.97 0.86
C ALA A 134 -21.31 -5.56 0.38
N GLU A 135 -22.31 -4.95 1.01
CA GLU A 135 -22.71 -3.58 0.72
C GLU A 135 -22.52 -2.71 1.95
N GLY A 136 -22.03 -1.49 1.75
CA GLY A 136 -21.77 -0.57 2.84
C GLY A 136 -21.63 0.87 2.40
N ILE A 137 -21.57 1.76 3.38
CA ILE A 137 -21.40 3.21 3.17
C ILE A 137 -19.98 3.65 3.49
N VAL A 138 -19.39 4.47 2.64
CA VAL A 138 -18.04 5.01 2.86
C VAL A 138 -18.06 6.01 4.01
N VAL A 139 -17.26 5.76 5.04
CA VAL A 139 -17.13 6.61 6.23
C VAL A 139 -15.89 7.50 6.14
N TYR A 140 -14.73 6.93 5.83
CA TYR A 140 -13.51 7.69 5.59
C TYR A 140 -12.97 7.38 4.20
N ALA A 141 -12.55 8.41 3.48
CA ALA A 141 -12.00 8.29 2.12
C ALA A 141 -10.62 8.93 2.02
N GLY A 142 -9.81 8.45 1.08
CA GLY A 142 -8.47 9.01 0.82
C GLY A 142 -7.54 8.95 2.02
N HIS A 143 -6.94 10.10 2.37
CA HIS A 143 -5.95 10.24 3.45
C HIS A 143 -6.55 10.15 4.87
N GLU A 144 -7.88 10.20 5.01
CA GLU A 144 -8.55 10.07 6.30
C GLU A 144 -8.78 8.60 6.70
N THR A 145 -8.59 7.66 5.77
CA THR A 145 -8.68 6.23 6.07
C THR A 145 -7.61 5.80 7.07
N LYS A 146 -7.97 4.84 7.94
CA LYS A 146 -7.07 4.33 8.99
C LYS A 146 -5.78 3.74 8.43
N ALA A 147 -5.85 3.07 7.27
CA ALA A 147 -4.67 2.54 6.58
C ALA A 147 -3.73 3.68 6.14
N MET A 148 -4.27 4.72 5.50
CA MET A 148 -3.46 5.85 5.03
C MET A 148 -2.91 6.72 6.14
N LEU A 149 -3.61 6.84 7.28
CA LEU A 149 -3.10 7.53 8.46
C LEU A 149 -1.91 6.82 9.10
N ASN A 150 -1.83 5.49 8.97
CA ASN A 150 -0.68 4.71 9.42
C ASN A 150 0.43 4.63 8.35
N ASN A 151 0.12 5.00 7.11
CA ASN A 151 1.10 5.11 6.05
C ASN A 151 1.89 6.43 6.21
N SER A 152 3.16 6.34 6.60
CA SER A 152 4.05 7.51 6.77
C SER A 152 4.49 8.15 5.44
N GLY A 153 3.89 7.73 4.32
CA GLY A 153 4.19 8.22 2.98
C GLY A 153 5.59 7.82 2.49
N PRO A 154 5.89 8.10 1.21
CA PRO A 154 7.21 7.87 0.66
C PRO A 154 8.21 8.84 1.28
N ARG A 155 9.07 8.34 2.18
CA ARG A 155 10.21 9.11 2.69
C ARG A 155 11.30 9.13 1.64
N TYR A 156 11.85 10.30 1.34
CA TYR A 156 13.03 10.43 0.50
C TYR A 156 14.22 9.75 1.19
N LYS A 157 14.72 8.68 0.57
CA LYS A 157 15.91 7.95 1.04
C LYS A 157 17.14 8.62 0.43
N ARG A 158 18.20 8.80 1.22
CA ARG A 158 19.51 9.30 0.75
C ARG A 158 20.56 8.23 1.02
N SER A 159 21.45 7.99 0.07
CA SER A 159 22.57 7.08 0.31
C SER A 159 23.63 7.73 1.20
N GLN A 160 24.34 6.91 1.98
CA GLN A 160 25.54 7.31 2.71
C GLN A 160 26.66 7.76 1.76
N ILE A 161 26.80 7.15 0.57
CA ILE A 161 27.81 7.57 -0.42
C ILE A 161 27.52 8.99 -0.91
N GLU A 162 26.24 9.33 -1.12
CA GLU A 162 25.83 10.68 -1.49
C GLU A 162 26.18 11.71 -0.40
N GLN A 163 25.98 11.34 0.87
CA GLN A 163 26.34 12.19 2.01
C GLN A 163 27.85 12.39 2.11
N GLN A 164 28.64 11.31 1.93
CA GLN A 164 30.10 11.37 1.95
C GLN A 164 30.64 12.24 0.82
N MET A 165 30.12 12.07 -0.40
CA MET A 165 30.50 12.90 -1.55
C MET A 165 30.27 14.38 -1.28
N ASN A 166 29.14 14.75 -0.64
CA ASN A 166 28.87 16.14 -0.30
C ASN A 166 29.88 16.69 0.74
N ILE A 167 30.29 15.87 1.70
CA ILE A 167 31.34 16.24 2.66
C ILE A 167 32.68 16.44 1.94
N ASP A 168 33.05 15.55 1.03
CA ASP A 168 34.28 15.63 0.26
C ASP A 168 34.29 16.89 -0.64
N VAL A 169 33.16 17.23 -1.25
CA VAL A 169 33.00 18.47 -2.04
C VAL A 169 33.18 19.71 -1.16
N ILE A 170 32.64 19.72 0.07
CA ILE A 170 32.86 20.81 1.03
C ILE A 170 34.35 20.96 1.34
N TRP A 171 35.07 19.86 1.56
CA TRP A 171 36.53 19.90 1.75
C TRP A 171 37.27 20.43 0.52
N CYS A 172 36.88 20.04 -0.69
CA CYS A 172 37.40 20.63 -1.91
C CYS A 172 37.17 22.15 -1.96
N VAL A 173 35.97 22.64 -1.65
CA VAL A 173 35.72 24.11 -1.63
C VAL A 173 36.61 24.83 -0.61
N ILE A 174 36.83 24.23 0.57
CA ILE A 174 37.72 24.82 1.59
C ILE A 174 39.15 24.90 1.07
N ILE A 175 39.68 23.82 0.50
CA ILE A 175 41.04 23.78 -0.07
C ILE A 175 41.17 24.80 -1.22
N LEU A 176 40.11 24.97 -2.03
CA LEU A 176 40.08 25.91 -3.16
C LEU A 176 40.27 27.33 -2.65
N ILE A 177 39.47 27.72 -1.65
CA ILE A 177 39.55 29.06 -1.05
C ILE A 177 40.95 29.30 -0.47
N ILE A 178 41.53 28.32 0.23
CA ILE A 178 42.88 28.43 0.79
C ILE A 178 43.92 28.67 -0.31
N LEU A 179 43.88 27.90 -1.40
CA LEU A 179 44.80 28.07 -2.53
C LEU A 179 44.61 29.42 -3.23
N CYS A 180 43.36 29.88 -3.40
CA CYS A 180 43.07 31.20 -3.96
C CYS A 180 43.60 32.34 -3.08
N VAL A 181 43.47 32.23 -1.75
CA VAL A 181 44.03 33.21 -0.80
C VAL A 181 45.56 33.22 -0.85
N ILE A 182 46.20 32.05 -0.85
CA ILE A 182 47.67 31.96 -0.96
C ILE A 182 48.14 32.54 -2.31
N GLY A 183 47.44 32.25 -3.40
CA GLY A 183 47.73 32.80 -4.72
C GLY A 183 47.60 34.33 -4.77
N ALA A 184 46.52 34.87 -4.19
CA ALA A 184 46.29 36.31 -4.09
C ALA A 184 47.37 37.02 -3.26
N ILE A 185 47.72 36.46 -2.09
CA ILE A 185 48.80 36.99 -1.24
C ILE A 185 50.13 36.90 -1.97
N GLY A 186 50.42 35.78 -2.64
CA GLY A 186 51.64 35.61 -3.43
C GLY A 186 51.77 36.63 -4.56
N CYS A 187 50.66 36.90 -5.27
CA CYS A 187 50.61 37.90 -6.33
C CYS A 187 50.84 39.31 -5.77
N LYS A 188 50.15 39.67 -4.67
CA LYS A 188 50.36 40.94 -3.95
C LYS A 188 51.81 41.10 -3.46
N MET A 189 52.36 40.08 -2.79
CA MET A 189 53.73 40.12 -2.26
C MET A 189 54.77 40.25 -3.38
N TRP A 190 54.57 39.54 -4.47
CA TRP A 190 55.43 39.63 -5.65
C TRP A 190 55.39 41.03 -6.24
N LEU A 191 54.20 41.61 -6.41
CA LEU A 191 54.01 42.95 -6.96
C LEU A 191 54.55 44.05 -6.03
N SER A 192 54.31 43.95 -4.72
CA SER A 192 54.86 44.86 -3.69
C SER A 192 56.39 44.87 -3.69
N SER A 193 57.03 43.72 -3.95
CA SER A 193 58.49 43.61 -3.98
C SER A 193 59.15 44.46 -5.08
N PHE A 194 58.40 44.87 -6.12
CA PHE A 194 58.87 45.80 -7.15
C PHE A 194 58.57 47.27 -6.83
N VAL A 195 57.58 47.54 -5.98
CA VAL A 195 57.21 48.88 -5.51
C VAL A 195 58.16 49.36 -4.41
N ASP A 196 58.54 48.47 -3.47
CA ASP A 196 59.30 48.83 -2.26
C ASP A 196 60.82 49.02 -2.45
N LYS A 197 61.37 48.75 -3.65
CA LYS A 197 62.82 48.78 -3.91
C LYS A 197 63.36 50.08 -4.54
N VAL A 198 62.59 51.16 -4.57
CA VAL A 198 63.04 52.44 -5.14
C VAL A 198 63.35 53.43 -4.01
N PRO A 199 64.62 53.84 -3.82
CA PRO A 199 64.97 54.99 -2.99
C PRO A 199 64.44 56.27 -3.64
N ASP A 200 64.00 57.17 -2.78
CA ASP A 200 63.40 58.48 -3.01
C ASP A 200 64.20 59.38 -3.98
N ASP A 201 64.12 59.15 -5.30
CA ASP A 201 64.68 60.05 -6.31
C ASP A 201 63.58 60.82 -7.06
N LYS A 202 63.58 62.13 -6.80
CA LYS A 202 62.48 63.09 -6.99
C LYS A 202 62.18 63.48 -8.45
N TYR A 203 62.82 62.85 -9.44
CA TYR A 203 62.70 63.22 -10.85
C TYR A 203 62.73 62.03 -11.83
N ASN A 204 61.80 61.08 -11.66
CA ASN A 204 61.08 60.37 -12.73
C ASN A 204 60.40 59.13 -12.12
N LYS A 205 59.18 59.33 -11.60
CA LYS A 205 58.29 58.25 -11.19
C LYS A 205 57.85 57.47 -12.42
N THR A 206 58.59 56.44 -12.81
CA THR A 206 58.09 55.34 -13.64
C THR A 206 59.05 54.17 -13.58
N PHE A 207 59.14 53.50 -12.41
CA PHE A 207 59.54 52.09 -12.43
C PHE A 207 58.27 51.27 -12.63
N ARG A 208 57.88 51.20 -13.89
CA ARG A 208 56.82 50.31 -14.38
C ARG A 208 57.21 48.89 -14.01
N ILE A 209 56.27 48.10 -13.48
CA ILE A 209 56.38 46.64 -13.40
C ILE A 209 56.99 46.16 -14.72
N PRO A 210 58.01 45.29 -14.73
CA PRO A 210 58.66 44.89 -15.96
C PRO A 210 57.57 44.52 -16.99
N TYR A 211 57.57 45.22 -18.13
CA TYR A 211 56.68 44.98 -19.28
C TYR A 211 55.22 45.49 -19.19
N LEU A 212 54.78 46.26 -18.19
CA LEU A 212 53.43 46.88 -18.17
C LEU A 212 53.44 48.42 -18.37
N PRO A 213 52.54 48.99 -19.20
CA PRO A 213 52.56 50.42 -19.53
C PRO A 213 51.79 51.33 -18.55
N PHE A 214 51.09 50.79 -17.55
CA PHE A 214 50.24 51.53 -16.59
C PHE A 214 50.57 51.22 -15.11
N GLU A 215 50.21 52.12 -14.20
CA GLU A 215 50.32 51.93 -12.75
C GLU A 215 49.22 50.97 -12.27
N ILE A 216 49.59 50.01 -11.40
CA ILE A 216 48.68 49.01 -10.86
C ILE A 216 48.80 49.02 -9.34
N ASP A 217 47.66 49.18 -8.67
CA ASP A 217 47.58 49.06 -7.21
C ASP A 217 47.74 47.59 -6.79
N PRO A 218 48.76 47.24 -5.99
CA PRO A 218 49.01 45.84 -5.61
C PRO A 218 47.87 45.17 -4.85
N ASP A 219 47.09 45.97 -4.10
CA ASP A 219 45.93 45.49 -3.35
C ASP A 219 44.75 45.14 -4.26
N TYR A 220 44.48 45.98 -5.27
CA TYR A 220 43.41 45.75 -6.25
C TYR A 220 43.76 44.57 -7.16
N GLU A 221 45.02 44.47 -7.58
CA GLU A 221 45.49 43.34 -8.39
C GLU A 221 45.47 42.02 -7.61
N GLY A 222 45.83 42.04 -6.33
CA GLY A 222 45.70 40.86 -5.45
C GLY A 222 44.25 40.38 -5.30
N LEU A 223 43.30 41.31 -5.22
CA LEU A 223 41.87 40.99 -5.18
C LEU A 223 41.36 40.42 -6.51
N LEU A 224 41.79 40.98 -7.65
CA LEU A 224 41.48 40.43 -8.97
C LEU A 224 42.10 39.03 -9.12
N ALA A 225 43.35 38.86 -8.71
CA ALA A 225 44.06 37.59 -8.73
C ALA A 225 43.32 36.51 -7.92
N PHE A 226 42.72 36.85 -6.77
CA PHE A 226 41.87 35.92 -6.01
C PHE A 226 40.75 35.34 -6.90
N TRP A 227 39.96 36.19 -7.56
CA TRP A 227 38.87 35.75 -8.44
C TRP A 227 39.37 35.04 -9.69
N THR A 228 40.49 35.46 -10.26
CA THR A 228 41.15 34.77 -11.37
C THR A 228 41.58 33.36 -10.97
N PHE A 229 42.16 33.18 -9.78
CA PHE A 229 42.53 31.86 -9.27
C PHE A 229 41.31 30.99 -8.98
N VAL A 230 40.17 31.55 -8.53
CA VAL A 230 38.92 30.80 -8.38
C VAL A 230 38.49 30.20 -9.72
N ILE A 231 38.52 30.99 -10.80
CA ILE A 231 38.15 30.53 -12.15
C ILE A 231 39.13 29.47 -12.66
N ILE A 232 40.44 29.67 -12.48
CA ILE A 232 41.46 28.73 -12.93
C ILE A 232 41.37 27.40 -12.17
N LEU A 233 41.19 27.45 -10.85
CA LEU A 233 41.17 26.29 -9.97
C LEU A 233 39.77 25.64 -9.84
N GLN A 234 38.76 26.13 -10.58
CA GLN A 234 37.39 25.58 -10.52
C GLN A 234 37.32 24.09 -10.86
N ILE A 235 38.29 23.57 -11.63
CA ILE A 235 38.40 22.14 -11.99
C ILE A 235 38.58 21.23 -10.77
N MET A 236 38.97 21.80 -9.62
CA MET A 236 39.12 21.05 -8.38
C MET A 236 37.78 20.60 -7.79
N ILE A 237 36.66 21.20 -8.18
CA ILE A 237 35.31 20.70 -7.89
C ILE A 237 34.92 19.77 -9.04
N PRO A 238 34.88 18.44 -8.82
CA PRO A 238 34.64 17.49 -9.89
C PRO A 238 33.14 17.45 -10.25
N LEU A 239 32.68 18.39 -11.06
CA LEU A 239 31.27 18.47 -11.51
C LEU A 239 30.82 17.19 -12.25
N SER A 240 31.73 16.54 -12.96
CA SER A 240 31.46 15.28 -13.66
C SER A 240 31.20 14.10 -12.73
N LEU A 241 31.71 14.13 -11.49
CA LEU A 241 31.54 13.03 -10.52
C LEU A 241 30.07 12.74 -10.24
N TYR A 242 29.26 13.78 -10.05
CA TYR A 242 27.82 13.64 -9.80
C TYR A 242 27.12 12.94 -10.97
N VAL A 243 27.41 13.39 -12.21
CA VAL A 243 26.78 12.82 -13.41
C VAL A 243 27.22 11.36 -13.61
N THR A 244 28.51 11.07 -13.42
CA THR A 244 29.03 9.70 -13.57
C THR A 244 28.40 8.75 -12.54
N ILE A 245 28.25 9.16 -11.28
CA ILE A 245 27.62 8.34 -10.24
C ILE A 245 26.15 8.06 -10.57
N GLU A 246 25.38 9.08 -10.98
CA GLU A 246 23.98 8.89 -11.36
C GLU A 246 23.83 7.94 -12.56
N LEU A 247 24.72 8.05 -13.56
CA LEU A 247 24.73 7.13 -14.70
C LEU A 247 25.06 5.68 -14.26
N CYS A 248 26.02 5.52 -13.36
CA CYS A 248 26.36 4.21 -12.79
C CYS A 248 25.17 3.60 -12.05
N LYS A 249 24.41 4.38 -11.26
CA LYS A 249 23.21 3.90 -10.56
C LYS A 249 22.14 3.41 -11.52
N ILE A 250 21.88 4.17 -12.60
CA ILE A 250 20.92 3.76 -13.63
C ILE A 250 21.34 2.44 -14.28
N MET A 251 22.64 2.28 -14.60
CA MET A 251 23.17 1.05 -15.16
C MET A 251 23.04 -0.13 -14.19
N GLN A 252 23.30 0.08 -12.89
CA GLN A 252 23.11 -0.94 -11.86
C GLN A 252 21.64 -1.37 -11.75
N VAL A 253 20.70 -0.42 -11.72
CA VAL A 253 19.26 -0.71 -11.70
C VAL A 253 18.84 -1.53 -12.93
N TYR A 254 19.34 -1.18 -14.11
CA TYR A 254 19.09 -1.93 -15.34
C TYR A 254 19.56 -3.39 -15.24
N HIS A 255 20.75 -3.61 -14.69
CA HIS A 255 21.27 -4.97 -14.48
C HIS A 255 20.44 -5.76 -13.46
N ILE A 256 20.01 -5.14 -12.36
CA ILE A 256 19.17 -5.81 -11.36
C ILE A 256 17.82 -6.21 -11.97
N HIS A 257 17.20 -5.32 -12.76
CA HIS A 257 15.89 -5.58 -13.36
C HIS A 257 15.91 -6.70 -14.42
N ASN A 258 17.03 -6.83 -15.14
CA ASN A 258 17.20 -7.82 -16.20
C ASN A 258 17.88 -9.12 -15.74
N SER A 259 18.16 -9.27 -14.45
CA SER A 259 18.73 -10.51 -13.92
C SER A 259 17.72 -11.65 -13.98
N LEU A 260 18.08 -12.75 -14.65
CA LEU A 260 17.26 -13.96 -14.73
C LEU A 260 17.20 -14.71 -13.40
N ASP A 261 18.23 -14.59 -12.55
CA ASP A 261 18.29 -15.26 -11.25
C ASP A 261 17.29 -14.66 -10.24
N LEU A 262 16.84 -13.42 -10.49
CA LEU A 262 15.90 -12.68 -9.66
C LEU A 262 14.46 -12.70 -10.23
N TYR A 263 14.16 -13.66 -11.10
CA TYR A 263 12.84 -13.89 -11.68
C TYR A 263 12.14 -15.08 -11.01
N ASP A 264 10.91 -14.87 -10.57
CA ASP A 264 10.08 -15.94 -10.02
C ASP A 264 9.18 -16.55 -11.10
N PRO A 265 9.40 -17.82 -11.49
CA PRO A 265 8.58 -18.50 -12.51
C PRO A 265 7.16 -18.83 -12.03
N GLN A 266 6.91 -18.95 -10.71
CA GLN A 266 5.58 -19.31 -10.21
C GLN A 266 4.61 -18.14 -10.28
N THR A 267 5.05 -16.95 -9.87
CA THR A 267 4.23 -15.74 -9.95
C THR A 267 4.38 -15.00 -11.28
N ASN A 268 5.32 -15.42 -12.13
CA ASN A 268 5.69 -14.75 -13.39
C ASN A 268 6.04 -13.26 -13.16
N LYS A 269 6.81 -12.99 -12.10
CA LYS A 269 7.20 -11.63 -11.70
C LYS A 269 8.71 -11.48 -11.70
N ARG A 270 9.16 -10.32 -12.18
CA ARG A 270 10.56 -9.88 -12.15
C ARG A 270 10.79 -8.98 -10.95
N THR A 271 12.05 -8.86 -10.53
CA THR A 271 12.43 -7.92 -9.48
C THR A 271 12.30 -6.47 -9.97
N GLU A 272 11.57 -5.65 -9.22
CA GLU A 272 11.33 -4.25 -9.51
C GLU A 272 12.03 -3.34 -8.51
N CYS A 273 13.01 -2.56 -8.98
CA CYS A 273 13.67 -1.53 -8.19
C CYS A 273 12.82 -0.26 -8.17
N ARG A 274 12.13 0.00 -7.05
CA ARG A 274 11.29 1.21 -6.89
C ARG A 274 12.08 2.47 -6.54
N ALA A 275 13.27 2.32 -5.96
CA ALA A 275 14.17 3.42 -5.61
C ALA A 275 15.50 3.23 -6.32
N MET A 276 15.87 4.17 -7.18
CA MET A 276 17.09 4.09 -8.01
C MET A 276 18.33 4.67 -7.31
N ASN A 277 18.15 5.33 -6.17
CA ASN A 277 19.19 6.16 -5.55
C ASN A 277 19.91 5.48 -4.36
N ILE A 278 19.60 4.21 -4.08
CA ILE A 278 20.11 3.46 -2.92
C ILE A 278 20.63 2.07 -3.30
N THR A 279 20.98 1.83 -4.57
CA THR A 279 21.46 0.51 -5.01
C THR A 279 22.77 0.14 -4.32
N GLU A 280 23.60 1.11 -4.02
CA GLU A 280 24.86 0.97 -3.29
C GLU A 280 24.69 0.55 -1.82
N GLU A 281 23.57 0.90 -1.18
CA GLU A 281 23.31 0.58 0.23
C GLU A 281 23.11 -0.92 0.43
N LEU A 282 22.68 -1.66 -0.61
CA LEU A 282 22.50 -3.11 -0.56
C LEU A 282 23.81 -3.83 -0.18
N GLY A 283 24.96 -3.29 -0.58
CA GLY A 283 26.28 -3.83 -0.20
C GLY A 283 26.70 -3.52 1.24
N GLN A 284 25.98 -2.64 1.94
CA GLN A 284 26.31 -2.15 3.28
C GLN A 284 25.35 -2.66 4.37
N VAL A 285 24.34 -3.46 3.98
CA VAL A 285 23.35 -4.01 4.92
C VAL A 285 24.03 -4.95 5.92
N ARG A 286 24.02 -4.58 7.21
CA ARG A 286 24.54 -5.41 8.32
C ARG A 286 23.45 -6.20 9.04
N TYR A 287 22.25 -5.65 9.11
CA TYR A 287 21.12 -6.23 9.84
C TYR A 287 19.96 -6.40 8.89
N ILE A 288 19.46 -7.63 8.77
CA ILE A 288 18.25 -7.96 8.01
C ILE A 288 17.15 -8.23 9.03
N PHE A 289 16.16 -7.35 9.07
CA PHE A 289 14.93 -7.60 9.81
C PHE A 289 13.98 -8.33 8.87
N SER A 290 13.81 -9.63 9.09
CA SER A 290 12.86 -10.44 8.33
C SER A 290 11.60 -10.64 9.15
N ASP A 291 10.45 -10.47 8.49
CA ASP A 291 9.21 -11.02 9.02
C ASP A 291 9.26 -12.56 8.90
N LYS A 292 8.58 -13.27 9.79
CA LYS A 292 8.47 -14.73 9.74
C LYS A 292 7.41 -15.14 8.73
N THR A 293 6.20 -14.60 8.88
CA THR A 293 5.03 -15.03 8.13
C THR A 293 5.01 -14.34 6.76
N GLY A 294 4.81 -15.09 5.68
CA GLY A 294 4.80 -14.54 4.31
C GLY A 294 6.17 -14.13 3.74
N THR A 295 7.26 -14.19 4.53
CA THR A 295 8.64 -13.95 4.06
C THR A 295 9.53 -15.18 4.24
N LEU A 296 9.72 -15.67 5.47
CA LEU A 296 10.51 -16.89 5.72
C LEU A 296 9.72 -18.16 5.46
N THR A 297 8.42 -18.13 5.74
CA THR A 297 7.53 -19.28 5.55
C THR A 297 6.43 -18.92 4.56
N GLU A 298 6.20 -19.79 3.58
CA GLU A 298 4.99 -19.72 2.75
C GLU A 298 3.75 -19.82 3.65
N ASN A 299 2.69 -19.08 3.33
CA ASN A 299 1.39 -19.16 4.03
C ASN A 299 0.63 -20.43 3.62
N ARG A 300 1.28 -21.59 3.75
CA ARG A 300 0.75 -22.93 3.43
C ARG A 300 1.02 -23.85 4.61
N MET A 301 -0.04 -24.20 5.33
CA MET A 301 0.04 -25.06 6.51
C MET A 301 -0.42 -26.47 6.15
N ILE A 302 0.44 -27.46 6.37
CA ILE A 302 0.17 -28.87 6.04
C ILE A 302 0.12 -29.69 7.33
N PHE A 303 -0.98 -30.42 7.55
CA PHE A 303 -1.13 -31.31 8.72
C PHE A 303 -0.31 -32.59 8.52
N ARG A 304 0.81 -32.73 9.25
CA ARG A 304 1.79 -33.82 9.02
C ARG A 304 1.78 -34.93 10.08
N ARG A 305 1.61 -34.59 11.35
CA ARG A 305 1.74 -35.53 12.46
C ARG A 305 0.83 -35.11 13.60
N CYS A 306 0.27 -36.08 14.28
CA CYS A 306 -0.47 -35.86 15.53
C CYS A 306 -0.22 -37.01 16.50
N THR A 307 -0.26 -36.71 17.79
CA THR A 307 -0.12 -37.71 18.84
C THR A 307 -1.41 -37.76 19.62
N ILE A 308 -2.08 -38.92 19.64
CA ILE A 308 -3.37 -39.13 20.29
C ILE A 308 -3.19 -40.26 21.32
N VAL A 309 -3.44 -39.96 22.60
CA VAL A 309 -3.35 -40.95 23.71
C VAL A 309 -1.99 -41.67 23.74
N GLY A 310 -0.91 -40.92 23.48
CA GLY A 310 0.45 -41.45 23.49
C GLY A 310 0.85 -42.28 22.26
N VAL A 311 -0.06 -42.50 21.32
CA VAL A 311 0.23 -43.10 20.01
C VAL A 311 0.53 -41.99 19.02
N ASP A 312 1.66 -42.11 18.34
CA ASP A 312 2.10 -41.14 17.37
C ASP A 312 1.72 -41.54 15.94
N TYR A 313 0.91 -40.69 15.30
CA TYR A 313 0.45 -40.86 13.93
C TYR A 313 1.19 -39.88 13.04
N ASN A 314 2.25 -40.35 12.39
CA ASN A 314 3.04 -39.61 11.41
C ASN A 314 2.60 -39.96 9.97
N HIS A 315 2.66 -39.01 9.05
CA HIS A 315 2.66 -39.38 7.63
C HIS A 315 4.08 -39.86 7.28
N PRO A 316 4.26 -41.04 6.66
CA PRO A 316 5.58 -41.48 6.23
C PRO A 316 6.13 -40.51 5.19
N GLU A 317 7.44 -40.26 5.24
CA GLU A 317 8.11 -39.40 4.26
C GLU A 317 7.95 -40.01 2.85
N THR A 318 7.22 -39.34 1.97
CA THR A 318 7.07 -39.78 0.57
C THR A 318 8.35 -39.43 -0.20
N GLU A 319 8.74 -40.19 -1.23
CA GLU A 319 9.88 -39.81 -2.10
C GLU A 319 9.66 -38.44 -2.78
N GLU A 320 8.40 -38.02 -2.98
CA GLU A 320 7.99 -36.68 -3.44
C GLU A 320 8.38 -35.56 -2.45
N GLU A 321 8.65 -35.90 -1.19
CA GLU A 321 8.99 -34.99 -0.10
C GLU A 321 10.48 -34.60 -0.10
N LYS A 322 11.35 -35.43 -0.68
CA LYS A 322 12.77 -35.08 -0.91
C LYS A 322 12.93 -34.01 -1.98
N GLU A 323 11.99 -33.94 -2.93
CA GLU A 323 11.90 -32.86 -3.92
C GLU A 323 11.34 -31.56 -3.33
N LEU A 324 10.65 -31.60 -2.18
CA LEU A 324 10.15 -30.41 -1.47
C LEU A 324 11.26 -29.54 -0.86
N THR A 325 12.45 -30.11 -0.66
CA THR A 325 13.65 -29.35 -0.27
C THR A 325 14.10 -28.37 -1.35
N LYS A 326 13.57 -28.48 -2.57
CA LYS A 326 13.74 -27.49 -3.63
C LYS A 326 12.60 -26.47 -3.56
N MET A 327 12.98 -25.20 -3.63
CA MET A 327 12.05 -24.06 -3.72
C MET A 327 11.00 -24.33 -4.81
N GLY A 328 9.72 -24.39 -4.42
CA GLY A 328 8.61 -24.52 -5.35
C GLY A 328 8.16 -25.94 -5.72
N GLY A 329 8.55 -26.97 -4.94
CA GLY A 329 8.05 -28.33 -5.12
C GLY A 329 6.52 -28.44 -5.04
N VAL A 330 5.95 -29.35 -5.84
CA VAL A 330 4.51 -29.68 -5.81
C VAL A 330 4.19 -30.35 -4.47
N VAL A 331 3.11 -29.94 -3.82
CA VAL A 331 2.67 -30.54 -2.56
C VAL A 331 2.23 -31.99 -2.82
N PRO A 332 2.83 -32.99 -2.16
CA PRO A 332 2.41 -34.38 -2.32
C PRO A 332 0.98 -34.51 -1.78
N ASN A 333 0.15 -35.27 -2.48
CA ASN A 333 -1.16 -35.66 -1.95
C ASN A 333 -0.93 -36.57 -0.75
N LEU A 334 -1.02 -35.99 0.45
CA LEU A 334 -0.92 -36.72 1.71
C LEU A 334 -2.04 -37.75 1.79
N GLN A 335 -1.67 -39.03 1.79
CA GLN A 335 -2.61 -40.11 2.04
C GLN A 335 -2.80 -40.29 3.55
N PRO A 336 -4.03 -40.49 4.03
CA PRO A 336 -4.28 -40.72 5.45
C PRO A 336 -3.42 -41.87 5.99
N ASN A 337 -2.82 -41.69 7.16
CA ASN A 337 -2.06 -42.76 7.81
C ASN A 337 -2.98 -43.99 8.03
N ILE A 338 -2.59 -45.13 7.45
CA ILE A 338 -3.37 -46.38 7.50
C ILE A 338 -3.61 -46.83 8.94
N SER A 339 -2.60 -46.74 9.80
CA SER A 339 -2.72 -47.12 11.22
C SER A 339 -3.70 -46.22 11.99
N LEU A 340 -3.82 -44.95 11.60
CA LEU A 340 -4.81 -44.04 12.19
C LEU A 340 -6.22 -44.46 11.77
N VAL A 341 -6.42 -44.75 10.48
CA VAL A 341 -7.72 -45.18 9.94
C VAL A 341 -8.16 -46.53 10.53
N GLU A 342 -7.23 -47.46 10.68
CA GLU A 342 -7.48 -48.75 11.34
C GLU A 342 -7.86 -48.55 12.82
N ASN A 343 -7.11 -47.75 13.58
CA ASN A 343 -7.44 -47.47 14.99
C ASN A 343 -8.75 -46.69 15.16
N LEU A 344 -9.12 -45.84 14.20
CA LEU A 344 -10.39 -45.12 14.18
C LEU A 344 -11.58 -46.05 13.96
N ASN A 345 -11.42 -47.09 13.12
CA ASN A 345 -12.48 -48.02 12.74
C ASN A 345 -12.51 -49.30 13.59
N GLN A 346 -11.69 -49.39 14.65
CA GLN A 346 -11.69 -50.55 15.53
C GLN A 346 -13.01 -50.66 16.31
N THR A 347 -13.76 -51.71 16.00
CA THR A 347 -15.00 -52.08 16.69
C THR A 347 -14.77 -53.29 17.60
N THR A 348 -15.40 -53.26 18.77
CA THR A 348 -15.58 -54.44 19.63
C THR A 348 -16.54 -55.46 19.01
N ASP A 349 -16.48 -56.72 19.44
CA ASP A 349 -17.33 -57.83 18.96
C ASP A 349 -18.85 -57.55 19.05
N ALA A 350 -19.26 -56.56 19.84
CA ALA A 350 -20.64 -56.09 19.98
C ALA A 350 -21.02 -54.96 18.99
N GLY A 351 -20.17 -54.66 18.00
CA GLY A 351 -20.39 -53.61 17.00
C GLY A 351 -20.23 -52.18 17.54
N ARG A 352 -19.67 -52.01 18.75
CA ARG A 352 -19.41 -50.69 19.36
C ARG A 352 -17.94 -50.30 19.16
N LEU A 353 -17.66 -49.03 18.91
CA LEU A 353 -16.29 -48.50 18.84
C LEU A 353 -15.52 -48.79 20.14
N THR A 354 -14.23 -49.12 20.03
CA THR A 354 -13.36 -49.28 21.19
C THR A 354 -13.18 -47.95 21.93
N GLY A 355 -12.83 -47.99 23.23
CA GLY A 355 -12.56 -46.76 24.00
C GLY A 355 -11.42 -45.92 23.39
N SER A 356 -10.44 -46.55 22.76
CA SER A 356 -9.38 -45.88 22.00
C SER A 356 -9.92 -45.18 20.74
N ALA A 357 -10.77 -45.85 19.96
CA ALA A 357 -11.40 -45.28 18.78
C ALA A 357 -12.30 -44.07 19.12
N GLN A 358 -13.02 -44.12 20.24
CA GLN A 358 -13.81 -42.99 20.74
C GLN A 358 -12.95 -41.77 21.07
N GLN A 359 -11.80 -41.97 21.72
CA GLN A 359 -10.87 -40.88 22.05
C GLN A 359 -10.25 -40.24 20.79
N ILE A 360 -9.97 -41.05 19.75
CA ILE A 360 -9.51 -40.53 18.45
C ILE A 360 -10.61 -39.71 17.78
N GLN A 361 -11.87 -40.15 17.83
CA GLN A 361 -13.00 -39.38 17.31
C GLN A 361 -13.18 -38.05 18.04
N GLU A 362 -13.10 -38.05 19.37
CA GLU A 362 -13.17 -36.83 20.19
C GLU A 362 -12.04 -35.85 19.85
N PHE A 363 -10.81 -36.33 19.65
CA PHE A 363 -9.68 -35.50 19.23
C PHE A 363 -9.96 -34.75 17.92
N PHE A 364 -10.43 -35.46 16.88
CA PHE A 364 -10.77 -34.82 15.61
C PHE A 364 -12.01 -33.95 15.71
N LEU A 365 -13.00 -34.30 16.54
CA LEU A 365 -14.18 -33.48 16.78
C LEU A 365 -13.79 -32.14 17.42
N VAL A 366 -12.87 -32.14 18.38
CA VAL A 366 -12.34 -30.91 18.97
C VAL A 366 -11.59 -30.08 17.92
N LEU A 367 -10.76 -30.72 17.08
CA LEU A 367 -10.04 -30.03 16.01
C LEU A 367 -10.99 -29.40 14.97
N THR A 368 -12.11 -30.06 14.64
CA THR A 368 -13.09 -29.56 13.67
C THR A 368 -14.01 -28.49 14.23
N ILE A 369 -14.31 -28.50 15.54
CA ILE A 369 -15.20 -27.50 16.17
C ILE A 369 -14.42 -26.25 16.62
N CYS A 370 -13.19 -26.40 17.13
CA CYS A 370 -12.39 -25.30 17.68
C CYS A 370 -11.57 -24.55 16.63
N ASN A 371 -12.16 -24.27 15.47
CA ASN A 371 -11.52 -23.47 14.43
C ASN A 371 -12.49 -22.44 13.85
N THR A 372 -11.94 -21.45 13.14
CA THR A 372 -12.71 -20.42 12.43
C THR A 372 -12.77 -20.70 10.93
N VAL A 373 -12.62 -21.97 10.53
CA VAL A 373 -12.63 -22.34 9.11
C VAL A 373 -14.05 -22.23 8.59
N VAL A 374 -14.21 -21.43 7.54
CA VAL A 374 -15.48 -21.31 6.82
C VAL A 374 -15.32 -22.06 5.51
N VAL A 375 -16.08 -23.14 5.35
CA VAL A 375 -16.05 -23.98 4.14
C VAL A 375 -16.95 -23.35 3.09
N SER A 376 -16.40 -22.95 1.95
CA SER A 376 -17.20 -22.57 0.79
C SER A 376 -17.72 -23.83 0.09
N ALA A 377 -18.96 -24.23 0.39
CA ALA A 377 -19.59 -25.40 -0.24
C ALA A 377 -19.87 -25.19 -1.74
N THR A 378 -19.97 -23.93 -2.18
CA THR A 378 -20.20 -23.50 -3.55
C THR A 378 -19.21 -22.38 -3.93
N PRO A 379 -18.79 -22.28 -5.20
CA PRO A 379 -18.03 -21.14 -5.65
C PRO A 379 -18.88 -19.88 -5.47
N HIS A 380 -18.36 -18.93 -4.71
CA HIS A 380 -19.02 -17.66 -4.46
C HIS A 380 -19.33 -16.94 -5.79
N LYS A 381 -20.59 -16.60 -6.01
CA LYS A 381 -21.08 -15.94 -7.23
C LYS A 381 -21.77 -14.65 -6.86
N ASP A 382 -21.27 -13.56 -7.43
CA ASP A 382 -21.97 -12.29 -7.40
C ASP A 382 -23.08 -12.30 -8.47
N HIS A 383 -24.29 -11.96 -8.04
CA HIS A 383 -25.48 -11.86 -8.91
C HIS A 383 -25.57 -10.52 -9.64
N MET A 384 -24.58 -9.64 -9.47
CA MET A 384 -24.48 -8.38 -10.20
C MET A 384 -24.01 -8.63 -11.65
N ASN A 385 -24.87 -8.30 -12.62
CA ASN A 385 -24.53 -8.40 -14.03
C ASN A 385 -23.51 -7.33 -14.46
N ALA A 386 -22.93 -7.45 -15.67
CA ALA A 386 -21.94 -6.49 -16.17
C ALA A 386 -22.47 -5.05 -16.30
N SER A 387 -23.80 -4.91 -16.33
CA SER A 387 -24.46 -3.60 -16.25
C SER A 387 -24.45 -3.06 -14.82
N GLY A 388 -24.41 -3.89 -13.78
CA GLY A 388 -24.43 -3.45 -12.39
C GLY A 388 -25.83 -3.50 -11.76
N VAL A 389 -26.73 -4.29 -12.35
CA VAL A 389 -28.04 -4.63 -11.79
C VAL A 389 -27.91 -5.99 -11.10
N ILE A 390 -28.49 -6.13 -9.91
CA ILE A 390 -28.51 -7.38 -9.15
C ILE A 390 -29.70 -8.21 -9.65
N GLU A 391 -29.43 -9.34 -10.30
CA GLU A 391 -30.48 -10.28 -10.73
C GLU A 391 -30.83 -11.22 -9.57
N LEU A 392 -32.00 -11.03 -8.97
CA LEU A 392 -32.57 -11.99 -8.02
C LEU A 392 -33.06 -13.21 -8.82
N ASN A 393 -32.55 -14.40 -8.53
CA ASN A 393 -33.11 -15.63 -9.09
C ASN A 393 -34.51 -15.84 -8.51
N ASP A 394 -35.54 -15.64 -9.33
CA ASP A 394 -36.94 -15.98 -9.04
C ASP A 394 -37.11 -17.52 -8.98
N SER A 395 -36.74 -18.15 -7.87
CA SER A 395 -37.21 -19.50 -7.54
C SER A 395 -38.25 -19.54 -6.43
N ASP A 396 -38.56 -18.41 -5.77
CA ASP A 396 -39.59 -18.33 -4.72
C ASP A 396 -40.38 -17.02 -4.82
N THR A 397 -41.15 -16.83 -5.88
CA THR A 397 -42.51 -16.23 -5.89
C THR A 397 -42.94 -15.91 -7.32
N SER A 398 -43.96 -16.61 -7.80
CA SER A 398 -44.62 -16.30 -9.06
C SER A 398 -45.39 -14.98 -8.96
N VAL A 399 -44.88 -13.88 -9.52
CA VAL A 399 -45.73 -12.73 -9.89
C VAL A 399 -45.24 -12.12 -11.20
N THR A 400 -46.15 -12.12 -12.16
CA THR A 400 -46.00 -11.58 -13.51
C THR A 400 -45.68 -10.08 -13.47
N LEU A 401 -44.59 -9.64 -14.10
CA LEU A 401 -44.36 -8.22 -14.39
C LEU A 401 -44.29 -7.97 -15.91
N VAL A 402 -45.22 -7.14 -16.34
CA VAL A 402 -45.50 -6.70 -17.71
C VAL A 402 -44.34 -5.84 -18.22
N ARG A 403 -43.82 -6.20 -19.40
CA ARG A 403 -42.86 -5.42 -20.17
C ARG A 403 -43.54 -4.11 -20.64
N PRO A 404 -43.01 -2.91 -20.41
CA PRO A 404 -43.50 -1.73 -21.10
C PRO A 404 -43.00 -1.77 -22.55
N VAL A 405 -43.96 -1.69 -23.48
CA VAL A 405 -43.74 -1.58 -24.92
C VAL A 405 -43.09 -0.22 -25.21
N ILE A 406 -41.89 -0.23 -25.78
CA ILE A 406 -41.30 0.97 -26.40
C ILE A 406 -41.90 1.06 -27.80
N ALA A 407 -42.70 2.11 -28.03
CA ALA A 407 -43.29 2.41 -29.33
C ALA A 407 -42.19 2.82 -30.33
N GLU A 408 -42.28 2.24 -31.53
CA GLU A 408 -41.48 2.60 -32.69
C GLU A 408 -41.79 4.03 -33.16
N GLY A 409 -40.74 4.79 -33.45
CA GLY A 409 -40.81 6.08 -34.14
C GLY A 409 -39.56 6.28 -34.98
N ILE A 410 -39.69 5.99 -36.27
CA ILE A 410 -38.67 6.20 -37.31
C ILE A 410 -38.54 7.71 -37.59
N ALA A 411 -37.33 8.28 -37.53
CA ALA A 411 -36.68 8.96 -38.66
C ALA A 411 -35.46 9.82 -38.26
N ASN A 412 -34.42 9.66 -39.08
CA ASN A 412 -33.33 10.59 -39.41
C ASN A 412 -32.10 10.61 -38.51
N GLY A 413 -31.03 10.01 -39.03
CA GLY A 413 -29.74 9.90 -38.41
C GLY A 413 -28.92 11.18 -38.43
N VAL A 414 -28.11 11.31 -37.38
CA VAL A 414 -26.79 11.95 -37.33
C VAL A 414 -26.06 11.23 -36.19
N ASP A 415 -24.84 10.72 -36.45
CA ASP A 415 -23.94 10.17 -35.41
C ASP A 415 -23.66 11.20 -34.31
N PRO A 416 -23.56 10.80 -33.03
CA PRO A 416 -22.80 11.59 -32.07
C PRO A 416 -21.67 10.75 -31.46
N ALA A 417 -20.48 10.94 -32.02
CA ALA A 417 -19.29 11.01 -31.19
C ALA A 417 -19.34 12.33 -30.39
N SER A 418 -18.83 12.28 -29.16
CA SER A 418 -18.70 13.36 -28.17
C SER A 418 -20.00 13.97 -27.63
N ASP A 419 -20.39 13.55 -26.43
CA ASP A 419 -20.38 14.47 -25.29
C ASP A 419 -20.35 13.70 -23.98
N ARG A 420 -19.15 13.72 -23.37
CA ARG A 420 -18.83 13.07 -22.10
C ARG A 420 -18.77 14.21 -21.08
N TYR A 421 -19.57 14.08 -20.01
CA TYR A 421 -19.62 14.93 -18.82
C TYR A 421 -20.42 16.24 -18.90
N ALA A 422 -21.72 16.13 -18.60
CA ALA A 422 -22.47 17.21 -17.97
C ALA A 422 -23.04 16.69 -16.64
N ARG A 423 -22.45 17.13 -15.52
CA ARG A 423 -23.01 16.96 -14.17
C ARG A 423 -24.05 18.03 -13.94
N LEU A 424 -25.27 17.63 -13.55
CA LEU A 424 -26.20 18.52 -12.90
C LEU A 424 -25.86 18.59 -11.40
N THR A 425 -25.65 19.80 -10.91
CA THR A 425 -25.69 20.20 -9.50
C THR A 425 -27.12 19.94 -8.97
N GLU A 426 -27.40 19.37 -7.80
CA GLU A 426 -27.10 19.80 -6.43
C GLU A 426 -27.58 18.72 -5.42
N SER A 427 -26.79 18.46 -4.37
CA SER A 427 -27.28 18.31 -2.98
C SER A 427 -26.05 18.27 -2.07
N ARG A 428 -25.87 19.35 -1.29
CA ARG A 428 -24.65 19.68 -0.55
C ARG A 428 -24.59 18.92 0.78
N SER A 429 -23.46 18.27 1.07
CA SER A 429 -23.00 18.04 2.44
C SER A 429 -22.14 19.24 2.87
N ILE A 430 -22.42 19.80 4.03
CA ILE A 430 -21.70 20.96 4.58
C ILE A 430 -20.65 20.43 5.55
N THR A 431 -19.41 20.28 5.07
CA THR A 431 -18.24 20.20 5.95
C THR A 431 -17.71 21.63 6.12
N PRO A 432 -17.70 22.22 7.32
CA PRO A 432 -17.10 23.53 7.50
C PRO A 432 -15.57 23.44 7.29
N PRO A 433 -14.95 24.34 6.51
CA PRO A 433 -13.50 24.31 6.30
C PRO A 433 -12.78 24.75 7.58
N HIS A 434 -11.80 23.95 7.99
CA HIS A 434 -10.91 24.26 9.11
C HIS A 434 -10.09 25.53 8.79
N ARG A 435 -10.28 26.56 9.60
CA ARG A 435 -9.48 27.79 9.58
C ARG A 435 -8.04 27.43 9.97
N GLN A 436 -7.11 27.50 9.03
CA GLN A 436 -5.68 27.47 9.31
C GLN A 436 -5.35 28.65 10.24
N MET A 437 -5.11 28.38 11.52
CA MET A 437 -4.41 29.31 12.40
C MET A 437 -2.93 28.96 12.37
N HIS A 438 -2.13 29.89 11.85
CA HIS A 438 -0.68 29.91 11.99
C HIS A 438 -0.23 29.88 13.46
N PRO A 439 1.01 29.43 13.73
CA PRO A 439 1.46 29.10 15.07
C PRO A 439 1.70 30.37 15.89
N ARG A 440 1.17 30.41 17.11
CA ARG A 440 1.71 31.29 18.15
C ARG A 440 2.92 30.60 18.77
N HIS A 441 4.09 31.21 18.55
CA HIS A 441 5.21 31.12 19.46
C HIS A 441 4.74 31.29 20.92
N CYS A 442 5.17 30.40 21.81
CA CYS A 442 5.54 30.74 23.18
C CYS A 442 6.38 29.62 23.80
N ARG A 443 7.64 30.00 24.10
CA ARG A 443 8.61 29.51 25.09
C ARG A 443 8.90 28.02 25.23
#